data_AF-A0A251XN40-F1
#
_entry.id   AF-A0A251XN40-F1
#
_cell.length_a   1.000
_cell.length_b   1.000
_cell.length_c   1.000
_cell.angle_alpha   90.00
_cell.angle_beta   90.00
_cell.angle_gamma   90.00
#
_symmetry.space_group_name_H-M   'P 1'
#
loop_
_entity.id
_entity.type
_entity.pdbx_description
1 polymer ?
#
loop_
_entity_poly.entity_id
_entity_poly.type
_entity_poly.pdbx_seq_one_letter_code
_entity_poly.pdbx_strand_id
1 'polypeptide(L)'
;MSERNTVIRSMHDLGLAAWFGGSLMGAVGLNGAAAKAKQPQERVRLASIGWARWAPVQLAALGAHAIGGLGLIAANKDRLKFQGEARTNTKAKTVLTLGAAGVTLYSALVGARMAKHADEGAAGTTEPGAGTSDELASAQKQQKALQWAIPVLTAVLVILAAQQGEQQRPIAGWVDRFRS
;
A
#
# COMPACT_ATOMS: atom_id res chain seq x y z
N MET A 1 4.87 20.34 -26.65
CA MET A 1 4.03 19.14 -26.86
C MET A 1 3.80 18.50 -25.49
N SER A 2 2.58 18.16 -25.11
CA SER A 2 2.35 17.43 -23.86
C SER A 2 2.99 16.05 -23.97
N GLU A 3 4.12 15.82 -23.32
CA GLU A 3 4.73 14.49 -23.30
C GLU A 3 3.76 13.49 -22.67
N ARG A 4 3.43 12.45 -23.43
CA ARG A 4 2.67 11.30 -22.93
C ARG A 4 3.57 10.48 -22.02
N ASN A 5 3.41 10.68 -20.71
CA ASN A 5 4.10 9.92 -19.67
C ASN A 5 3.37 8.60 -19.34
N THR A 6 2.89 7.88 -20.36
CA THR A 6 2.05 6.69 -20.16
C THR A 6 2.76 5.63 -19.34
N VAL A 7 4.01 5.30 -19.68
CA VAL A 7 4.79 4.29 -18.95
C VAL A 7 5.00 4.69 -17.49
N ILE A 8 5.47 5.92 -17.26
CA ILE A 8 5.73 6.46 -15.91
C ILE A 8 4.44 6.49 -15.07
N ARG A 9 3.32 6.89 -15.67
CA ARG A 9 2.01 6.86 -15.00
C ARG A 9 1.56 5.43 -14.70
N SER A 10 1.72 4.50 -15.63
CA SER A 10 1.40 3.10 -15.39
C SER A 10 2.23 2.51 -14.25
N MET A 11 3.53 2.82 -14.17
CA MET A 11 4.37 2.39 -13.03
C MET A 11 3.85 2.95 -11.70
N HIS A 12 3.50 4.24 -11.67
CA HIS A 12 2.91 4.88 -10.50
C HIS A 12 1.60 4.20 -10.07
N ASP A 13 0.67 4.03 -11.01
CA ASP A 13 -0.70 3.60 -10.73
C ASP A 13 -0.78 2.09 -10.47
N LEU A 14 -0.09 1.25 -11.25
CA LEU A 14 -0.03 -0.20 -11.01
C LEU A 14 0.71 -0.55 -9.73
N GLY A 15 1.80 0.17 -9.42
CA GLY A 15 2.52 0.00 -8.16
C GLY A 15 1.62 0.29 -6.95
N LEU A 16 0.86 1.40 -7.00
CA LEU A 16 -0.08 1.74 -5.94
C LEU A 16 -1.25 0.75 -5.85
N ALA A 17 -1.80 0.32 -6.99
CA ALA A 17 -2.89 -0.64 -7.05
C ALA A 17 -2.49 -2.00 -6.47
N ALA A 18 -1.29 -2.50 -6.81
CA ALA A 18 -0.76 -3.75 -6.25
C ALA A 18 -0.52 -3.63 -4.74
N TRP A 19 -0.02 -2.50 -4.26
CA TRP A 19 0.19 -2.27 -2.83
C TRP A 19 -1.13 -2.22 -2.04
N PHE A 20 -2.12 -1.46 -2.53
CA PHE A 20 -3.46 -1.42 -1.94
C PHE A 20 -4.14 -2.80 -1.99
N GLY A 21 -4.28 -3.38 -3.18
CA GLY A 21 -4.98 -4.64 -3.38
C GLY A 21 -4.32 -5.81 -2.67
N GLY A 22 -2.99 -5.89 -2.70
CA GLY A 22 -2.22 -6.92 -2.01
C GLY A 22 -2.36 -6.84 -0.50
N SER A 23 -2.28 -5.64 0.08
CA SER A 23 -2.45 -5.47 1.53
C SER A 23 -3.88 -5.79 1.99
N LEU A 24 -4.90 -5.36 1.23
CA LEU A 24 -6.30 -5.65 1.51
C LEU A 24 -6.61 -7.15 1.38
N MET A 25 -6.18 -7.79 0.30
CA MET A 25 -6.34 -9.24 0.11
C MET A 25 -5.56 -10.02 1.17
N GLY A 26 -4.40 -9.52 1.59
CA GLY A 26 -3.63 -10.08 2.68
C GLY A 26 -4.38 -10.07 4.02
N ALA A 27 -4.97 -8.93 4.38
CA ALA A 27 -5.74 -8.79 5.62
C ALA A 27 -7.05 -9.60 5.60
N VAL A 28 -7.79 -9.56 4.49
CA VAL A 28 -9.12 -10.18 4.37
C VAL A 28 -9.01 -11.66 4.02
N GLY A 29 -8.39 -11.97 2.89
CA GLY A 29 -8.38 -13.30 2.31
C GLY A 29 -7.30 -14.19 2.93
N LEU A 30 -6.04 -13.76 2.90
CA LEU A 30 -4.92 -14.59 3.37
C LEU A 30 -5.00 -14.83 4.88
N ASN A 31 -5.02 -13.76 5.70
CA ASN A 31 -5.09 -13.89 7.15
C ASN A 31 -6.44 -14.50 7.59
N GLY A 32 -7.54 -14.12 6.94
CA GLY A 32 -8.86 -14.68 7.23
C GLY A 32 -8.95 -16.19 6.97
N ALA A 33 -8.40 -16.67 5.85
CA ALA A 33 -8.36 -18.10 5.53
C ALA A 33 -7.40 -18.86 6.44
N ALA A 34 -6.19 -18.32 6.68
CA ALA A 34 -5.19 -18.95 7.54
C ALA A 34 -5.72 -19.11 8.98
N ALA A 35 -6.48 -18.14 9.50
CA ALA A 35 -7.11 -18.21 10.81
C ALA A 35 -8.10 -19.39 10.97
N LYS A 36 -8.59 -19.99 9.87
CA LYS A 36 -9.49 -21.15 9.90
C LYS A 36 -8.77 -22.50 9.91
N ALA A 37 -7.43 -22.53 9.93
CA ALA A 37 -6.69 -23.78 10.04
C ALA A 37 -7.09 -24.54 11.31
N LYS A 38 -7.22 -25.87 11.18
CA LYS A 38 -7.65 -26.77 12.27
C LYS A 38 -6.60 -26.84 13.37
N GLN A 39 -5.32 -26.96 12.99
CA GLN A 39 -4.21 -26.91 13.91
C GLN A 39 -3.87 -25.45 14.23
N PRO A 40 -3.88 -25.03 15.51
CA PRO A 40 -3.61 -23.63 15.90
C PRO A 40 -2.26 -23.10 15.39
N GLN A 41 -1.23 -23.93 15.37
CA GLN A 41 0.12 -23.61 14.89
C GLN A 41 0.13 -23.26 13.40
N GLU A 42 -0.77 -23.85 12.61
CA GLU A 42 -0.82 -23.57 11.18
C GLU A 42 -1.31 -22.16 10.85
N ARG A 43 -2.03 -21.50 11.75
CA ARG A 43 -2.68 -20.20 11.47
C ARG A 43 -1.68 -19.08 11.25
N VAL A 44 -0.67 -19.00 12.11
CA VAL A 44 0.44 -18.04 11.96
C VAL A 44 1.38 -18.52 10.86
N ARG A 45 1.74 -19.81 10.84
CA ARG A 45 2.64 -20.40 9.85
C ARG A 45 2.18 -20.17 8.41
N LEU A 46 0.92 -20.50 8.08
CA LEU A 46 0.39 -20.36 6.72
C LEU A 46 0.30 -18.90 6.29
N ALA A 47 -0.11 -18.01 7.20
CA ALA A 47 -0.13 -16.58 6.93
C ALA A 47 1.29 -16.04 6.67
N SER A 48 2.27 -16.37 7.51
CA SER A 48 3.67 -15.97 7.34
C SER A 48 4.26 -16.47 6.01
N ILE A 49 3.96 -17.72 5.62
CA ILE A 49 4.36 -18.27 4.32
C ILE A 49 3.72 -17.48 3.17
N GLY A 50 2.42 -17.16 3.25
CA GLY A 50 1.72 -16.38 2.24
C GLY A 50 2.31 -14.98 2.08
N TRP A 51 2.56 -14.29 3.19
CA TRP A 51 3.20 -12.96 3.18
C TRP A 51 4.63 -13.00 2.66
N ALA A 52 5.41 -14.03 3.00
CA ALA A 52 6.76 -14.22 2.46
C ALA A 52 6.74 -14.37 0.94
N ARG A 53 5.75 -15.07 0.37
CA ARG A 53 5.55 -15.17 -1.08
C ARG A 53 5.12 -13.86 -1.72
N TRP A 54 4.34 -13.05 -1.02
CA TRP A 54 3.91 -11.72 -1.49
C TRP A 54 5.02 -10.67 -1.42
N ALA A 55 5.97 -10.78 -0.48
CA ALA A 55 6.97 -9.75 -0.20
C ALA A 55 7.78 -9.27 -1.42
N PRO A 56 8.26 -10.15 -2.35
CA PRO A 56 8.94 -9.69 -3.56
C PRO A 56 8.03 -8.86 -4.48
N VAL A 57 6.77 -9.24 -4.60
CA VAL A 57 5.78 -8.50 -5.40
C VAL A 57 5.48 -7.15 -4.75
N GLN A 58 5.36 -7.12 -3.42
CA GLN A 58 5.18 -5.89 -2.66
C GLN A 58 6.35 -4.91 -2.84
N LEU A 59 7.59 -5.42 -2.82
CA LEU A 59 8.79 -4.61 -3.03
C LEU A 59 8.84 -4.05 -4.47
N ALA A 60 8.52 -4.87 -5.47
CA ALA A 60 8.43 -4.44 -6.86
C ALA A 60 7.35 -3.36 -7.04
N ALA A 61 6.19 -3.52 -6.40
CA ALA A 61 5.10 -2.56 -6.43
C ALA A 61 5.50 -1.21 -5.81
N LEU A 62 6.16 -1.23 -4.65
CA LEU A 62 6.71 -0.03 -4.00
C LEU A 62 7.75 0.67 -4.89
N GLY A 63 8.66 -0.09 -5.49
CA GLY A 63 9.68 0.43 -6.40
C GLY A 63 9.07 1.07 -7.67
N ALA A 64 8.13 0.38 -8.31
CA ALA A 64 7.40 0.90 -9.46
C ALA A 64 6.65 2.20 -9.13
N HIS A 65 5.96 2.22 -7.98
CA HIS A 65 5.25 3.42 -7.52
C HIS A 65 6.20 4.59 -7.27
N ALA A 66 7.34 4.35 -6.63
CA ALA A 66 8.35 5.37 -6.35
C ALA A 66 8.96 5.95 -7.64
N ILE A 67 9.38 5.08 -8.58
CA ILE A 67 9.94 5.50 -9.87
C ILE A 67 8.89 6.31 -10.66
N GLY A 68 7.66 5.81 -10.72
CA GLY A 68 6.55 6.50 -11.37
C GLY A 68 6.28 7.87 -10.75
N GLY A 69 6.24 7.95 -9.41
CA GLY A 69 6.02 9.20 -8.67
C GLY A 69 7.12 10.24 -8.91
N LEU A 70 8.39 9.84 -8.83
CA LEU A 70 9.52 10.72 -9.13
C LEU A 70 9.50 11.21 -10.59
N GLY A 71 9.20 10.31 -11.53
CA GLY A 71 9.04 10.66 -12.94
C GLY A 71 7.90 11.66 -13.18
N LEU A 72 6.74 11.48 -12.52
CA LEU A 72 5.63 12.43 -12.60
C LEU A 72 5.97 13.78 -11.97
N ILE A 73 6.69 13.82 -10.85
CA ILE A 73 7.17 15.08 -10.26
C ILE A 73 8.11 15.79 -11.24
N ALA A 74 9.04 15.04 -11.87
CA ALA A 74 9.99 15.60 -12.81
C ALA A 74 9.32 16.15 -14.08
N ALA A 75 8.34 15.43 -14.63
CA ALA A 75 7.59 15.84 -15.82
C ALA A 75 6.64 17.04 -15.56
N ASN A 76 6.26 17.30 -14.31
CA ASN A 76 5.35 18.38 -13.95
C ASN A 76 6.04 19.56 -13.23
N LYS A 77 7.37 19.68 -13.34
CA LYS A 77 8.18 20.70 -12.65
C LYS A 77 7.62 22.11 -12.81
N ASP A 78 7.26 22.51 -14.03
CA ASP A 78 6.77 23.88 -14.28
C ASP A 78 5.40 24.13 -13.65
N ARG A 79 4.49 23.15 -13.73
CA ARG A 79 3.20 23.25 -13.03
C ARG A 79 3.38 23.40 -11.53
N LEU A 80 4.29 22.65 -10.92
CA LEU A 80 4.59 22.74 -9.48
C LEU A 80 5.25 24.06 -9.08
N LYS A 81 5.96 24.72 -9.99
CA LYS A 81 6.53 26.06 -9.78
C LYS A 81 5.44 27.13 -9.76
N PHE A 82 4.49 27.08 -10.69
CA PHE A 82 3.53 28.16 -10.90
C PHE A 82 2.15 27.95 -10.24
N GLN A 83 1.81 26.74 -9.78
CA GLN A 83 0.52 26.44 -9.15
C GLN A 83 0.70 25.98 -7.70
N GLY A 84 0.30 26.83 -6.75
CA GLY A 84 0.41 26.56 -5.31
C GLY A 84 -0.36 25.31 -4.87
N GLU A 85 -1.58 25.12 -5.39
CA GLU A 85 -2.41 23.95 -5.08
C GLU A 85 -1.74 22.64 -5.51
N ALA A 86 -1.20 22.59 -6.74
CA ALA A 86 -0.51 21.41 -7.24
C ALA A 86 0.70 21.04 -6.37
N ARG A 87 1.42 22.05 -5.86
CA ARG A 87 2.55 21.87 -4.94
C ARG A 87 2.10 21.32 -3.58
N THR A 88 1.04 21.88 -2.99
CA THR A 88 0.49 21.41 -1.71
C THR A 88 0.00 19.97 -1.82
N ASN A 89 -0.75 19.63 -2.88
CA ASN A 89 -1.24 18.28 -3.13
C ASN A 89 -0.07 17.29 -3.28
N THR A 90 0.98 17.66 -4.03
CA THR A 90 2.18 16.83 -4.19
C THR A 90 2.89 16.58 -2.86
N LYS A 91 3.06 17.61 -2.02
CA LYS A 91 3.68 17.45 -0.69
C LYS A 91 2.86 16.50 0.20
N ALA A 92 1.55 16.71 0.27
CA ALA A 92 0.66 15.88 1.07
C ALA A 92 0.73 14.40 0.65
N LYS A 93 0.71 14.13 -0.66
CA LYS A 93 0.90 12.80 -1.21
C LYS A 93 2.24 12.20 -0.84
N THR A 94 3.34 12.92 -1.01
CA THR A 94 4.68 12.41 -0.67
C THR A 94 4.78 12.03 0.80
N VAL A 95 4.27 12.87 1.70
CA VAL A 95 4.25 12.57 3.15
C VAL A 95 3.43 11.30 3.42
N LEU A 96 2.24 11.20 2.82
CA LEU A 96 1.39 10.02 2.98
C LEU A 96 2.01 8.75 2.40
N THR A 97 2.66 8.82 1.23
CA THR A 97 3.38 7.70 0.61
C THR A 97 4.53 7.22 1.49
N LEU A 98 5.34 8.15 2.03
CA LEU A 98 6.43 7.79 2.94
C LEU A 98 5.91 7.19 4.24
N GLY A 99 4.83 7.74 4.80
CA GLY A 99 4.15 7.20 5.98
C GLY A 99 3.64 5.77 5.73
N ALA A 100 2.93 5.54 4.62
CA ALA A 100 2.45 4.23 4.24
C ALA A 100 3.61 3.22 4.07
N ALA A 101 4.71 3.65 3.44
CA ALA A 101 5.90 2.81 3.25
C ALA A 101 6.55 2.45 4.60
N GLY A 102 6.65 3.41 5.52
CA GLY A 102 7.12 3.17 6.89
C GLY A 102 6.25 2.19 7.67
N VAL A 103 4.92 2.34 7.59
CA VAL A 103 3.96 1.41 8.20
C VAL A 103 4.09 0.01 7.59
N THR A 104 4.28 -0.08 6.28
CA THR A 104 4.49 -1.36 5.58
C THR A 104 5.77 -2.05 6.02
N LEU A 105 6.87 -1.30 6.13
CA LEU A 105 8.14 -1.83 6.64
C LEU A 105 7.99 -2.31 8.10
N TYR A 106 7.37 -1.51 8.96
CA TYR A 106 7.16 -1.89 10.35
C TYR A 106 6.28 -3.15 10.48
N SER A 107 5.21 -3.24 9.69
CA SER A 107 4.37 -4.44 9.59
C SER A 107 5.18 -5.67 9.15
N ALA A 108 6.12 -5.53 8.22
CA ALA A 108 6.98 -6.64 7.81
C ALA A 108 7.89 -7.12 8.97
N LEU A 109 8.43 -6.19 9.77
CA LEU A 109 9.24 -6.52 10.95
C LEU A 109 8.41 -7.20 12.05
N VAL A 110 7.17 -6.75 12.28
CA VAL A 110 6.22 -7.40 13.19
C VAL A 110 5.85 -8.80 12.69
N GLY A 111 5.54 -8.94 11.40
CA GLY A 111 5.24 -10.24 10.79
C GLY A 111 6.40 -11.22 10.83
N ALA A 112 7.64 -10.73 10.69
CA ALA A 112 8.84 -11.54 10.87
C ALA A 112 9.02 -12.02 12.31
N ARG A 113 8.67 -11.20 13.31
CA ARG A 113 8.61 -11.64 14.72
C ARG A 113 7.57 -12.73 14.90
N MET A 114 6.34 -12.54 14.39
CA MET A 114 5.30 -13.60 14.44
C MET A 114 5.76 -14.90 13.79
N ALA A 115 6.48 -14.83 12.67
CA ALA A 115 6.97 -16.00 11.95
C ALA A 115 7.98 -16.84 12.76
N LYS A 116 8.75 -16.22 13.65
CA LYS A 116 9.69 -16.93 14.54
C LYS A 116 8.98 -17.78 15.60
N HIS A 117 7.74 -17.45 15.91
CA HIS A 117 6.88 -18.13 16.89
C HIS A 117 5.72 -18.88 16.20
N ALA A 118 5.88 -19.22 14.91
CA ALA A 118 4.81 -19.81 14.12
C ALA A 118 4.44 -21.25 14.54
N ASP A 119 5.27 -21.89 15.36
CA ASP A 119 5.03 -23.18 15.99
C ASP A 119 4.18 -23.07 17.28
N GLU A 120 3.89 -21.85 17.75
CA GLU A 120 2.99 -21.62 18.88
C GLU A 120 1.51 -21.67 18.45
N GLY A 121 0.64 -22.08 19.38
CA GLY A 121 -0.79 -22.24 19.10
C GLY A 121 -1.57 -20.93 19.25
N ALA A 122 -1.89 -20.26 18.15
CA ALA A 122 -2.67 -19.03 18.14
C ALA A 122 -4.18 -19.23 17.95
N ALA A 123 -5.00 -18.31 18.49
CA ALA A 123 -6.45 -18.32 18.26
C ALA A 123 -6.82 -17.90 16.82
N GLY A 124 -6.00 -17.05 16.21
CA GLY A 124 -6.11 -16.63 14.81
C GLY A 124 -4.76 -16.19 14.27
N THR A 125 -4.74 -15.55 13.11
CA THR A 125 -3.48 -15.01 12.57
C THR A 125 -3.00 -13.80 13.38
N THR A 126 -3.90 -12.89 13.75
CA THR A 126 -3.59 -11.67 14.54
C THR A 126 -4.23 -11.69 15.92
N GLU A 127 -4.75 -12.84 16.34
CA GLU A 127 -5.48 -13.06 17.58
C GLU A 127 -4.65 -13.99 18.47
N PRO A 128 -4.16 -13.49 19.62
CA PRO A 128 -3.48 -14.32 20.61
C PRO A 128 -4.37 -15.45 21.13
N GLY A 129 -3.76 -16.59 21.46
CA GLY A 129 -4.43 -17.76 22.01
C GLY A 129 -3.91 -18.09 23.41
N ALA A 130 -4.51 -19.10 24.05
CA ALA A 130 -4.04 -19.57 25.36
C ALA A 130 -2.62 -20.17 25.30
N GLY A 131 -2.17 -20.61 24.12
CA GLY A 131 -0.85 -21.20 23.90
C GLY A 131 0.17 -20.26 23.26
N THR A 132 -0.11 -18.94 23.17
CA THR A 132 0.84 -17.96 22.63
C THR A 132 1.64 -17.31 23.74
N SER A 133 2.96 -17.18 23.55
CA SER A 133 3.86 -16.40 24.38
C SER A 133 3.50 -14.91 24.39
N ASP A 134 3.98 -14.17 25.39
CA ASP A 134 3.77 -12.72 25.48
C ASP A 134 4.35 -11.97 24.26
N GLU A 135 5.46 -12.45 23.72
CA GLU A 135 6.10 -11.87 22.54
C GLU A 135 5.22 -12.04 21.29
N LEU A 136 4.73 -13.27 21.03
CA LEU A 136 3.82 -13.51 19.93
C LEU A 136 2.51 -12.75 20.11
N ALA A 137 1.94 -12.75 21.32
CA ALA A 137 0.70 -12.06 21.62
C ALA A 137 0.81 -10.54 21.36
N SER A 138 1.93 -9.93 21.76
CA SER A 138 2.22 -8.52 21.48
C SER A 138 2.36 -8.23 19.98
N ALA A 139 3.11 -9.08 19.27
CA ALA A 139 3.28 -8.94 17.83
C ALA A 139 1.95 -9.08 17.07
N GLN A 140 1.10 -10.05 17.44
CA GLN A 140 -0.22 -10.24 16.87
C GLN A 140 -1.15 -9.03 17.08
N LYS A 141 -1.14 -8.44 18.28
CA LYS A 141 -1.91 -7.21 18.57
C LYS A 141 -1.46 -6.02 17.72
N GLN A 142 -0.14 -5.84 17.55
CA GLN A 142 0.41 -4.83 16.65
C GLN A 142 -0.03 -5.08 15.20
N GLN A 143 0.11 -6.33 14.74
CA GLN A 143 -0.26 -6.72 13.38
C GLN A 143 -1.76 -6.57 13.11
N LYS A 144 -2.60 -6.76 14.14
CA LYS A 144 -4.04 -6.57 14.04
C LYS A 144 -4.43 -5.16 13.60
N ALA A 145 -3.71 -4.14 14.08
CA ALA A 145 -3.90 -2.76 13.65
C ALA A 145 -3.22 -2.50 12.31
N LEU A 146 -1.97 -2.94 12.15
CA LEU A 146 -1.16 -2.66 10.96
C LEU A 146 -1.74 -3.24 9.67
N GLN A 147 -2.33 -4.44 9.73
CA GLN A 147 -2.97 -5.07 8.57
C GLN A 147 -4.10 -4.23 7.97
N TRP A 148 -4.71 -3.35 8.77
CA TRP A 148 -5.76 -2.42 8.31
C TRP A 148 -5.24 -1.01 8.02
N ALA A 149 -4.20 -0.56 8.74
CA ALA A 149 -3.59 0.74 8.50
C ALA A 149 -3.05 0.86 7.06
N ILE A 150 -2.39 -0.18 6.54
CA ILE A 150 -1.81 -0.17 5.18
C ILE A 150 -2.88 0.00 4.09
N PRO A 151 -3.94 -0.84 4.00
CA PRO A 151 -4.97 -0.67 2.99
C PRO A 151 -5.73 0.65 3.12
N VAL A 152 -5.92 1.18 4.34
CA VAL A 152 -6.53 2.51 4.53
C VAL A 152 -5.64 3.62 3.95
N LEU A 153 -4.35 3.65 4.32
CA LEU A 153 -3.42 4.69 3.84
C LEU A 153 -3.27 4.64 2.32
N THR A 154 -3.16 3.44 1.77
CA THR A 154 -3.03 3.24 0.32
C THR A 154 -4.34 3.52 -0.43
N ALA A 155 -5.51 3.24 0.15
CA ALA A 155 -6.78 3.67 -0.41
C ALA A 155 -6.90 5.20 -0.49
N VAL A 156 -6.46 5.91 0.56
CA VAL A 156 -6.40 7.38 0.52
C VAL A 156 -5.48 7.86 -0.60
N LEU A 157 -4.31 7.23 -0.77
CA LEU A 157 -3.42 7.54 -1.90
C LEU A 157 -4.08 7.30 -3.27
N VAL A 158 -4.85 6.22 -3.42
CA VAL A 158 -5.61 5.93 -4.66
C VAL A 158 -6.64 7.03 -4.92
N ILE A 159 -7.39 7.46 -3.91
CA ILE A 159 -8.35 8.56 -4.02
C ILE A 159 -7.65 9.87 -4.44
N LEU A 160 -6.54 10.20 -3.79
CA LEU A 160 -5.78 11.40 -4.13
C LEU A 160 -5.18 11.29 -5.53
N ALA A 161 -4.75 10.10 -5.98
CA ALA A 161 -4.29 9.86 -7.35
C ALA A 161 -5.40 10.13 -8.38
N ALA A 162 -6.62 9.63 -8.13
CA ALA A 162 -7.79 9.91 -8.97
C ALA A 162 -8.11 11.41 -9.01
N GLN A 163 -8.14 12.09 -7.85
CA GLN A 163 -8.35 13.54 -7.78
C GLN A 163 -7.29 14.32 -8.59
N GLN A 164 -6.02 13.95 -8.48
CA GLN A 164 -4.98 14.60 -9.27
C GLN A 164 -5.13 14.29 -10.78
N GLY A 165 -5.61 13.10 -11.14
CA GLY A 165 -5.96 12.78 -12.52
C GLY A 165 -7.01 13.72 -13.10
N GLU A 166 -8.06 14.01 -12.32
CA GLU A 166 -9.11 14.98 -12.67
C GLU A 166 -8.53 16.40 -12.85
N GLN A 167 -7.70 16.86 -11.91
CA GLN A 167 -7.05 18.19 -11.95
C GLN A 167 -6.10 18.38 -13.15
N GLN A 168 -5.64 17.29 -13.77
CA GLN A 168 -4.72 17.33 -14.90
C GLN A 168 -5.42 17.30 -16.25
N ARG A 169 -6.74 17.07 -16.29
CA ARG A 169 -7.49 17.19 -17.53
C ARG A 169 -7.45 18.65 -17.97
N PRO A 170 -7.25 18.96 -19.27
CA PRO A 170 -7.52 20.30 -19.77
C PRO A 170 -8.95 20.64 -19.37
N ILE A 171 -9.17 21.83 -18.81
CA ILE A 171 -10.51 22.40 -18.74
C ILE A 171 -11.00 22.37 -20.18
N ALA A 172 -12.12 21.71 -20.48
CA ALA A 172 -12.74 21.80 -21.80
C ALA A 172 -12.89 23.29 -22.10
N GLY A 173 -11.99 23.80 -22.94
CA GLY A 173 -11.86 25.23 -23.13
C GLY A 173 -13.09 25.69 -23.86
N TRP A 174 -13.59 26.88 -23.53
CA TRP A 174 -14.62 27.56 -24.33
C TRP A 174 -14.28 27.58 -25.84
N VAL A 175 -13.00 27.44 -26.18
CA VAL A 175 -12.43 27.35 -27.53
C VAL A 175 -12.75 26.03 -28.26
N ASP A 176 -12.93 24.91 -27.56
CA ASP A 176 -13.31 23.63 -28.19
C ASP A 176 -14.77 23.64 -28.68
N ARG A 177 -15.58 24.59 -28.20
CA ARG A 177 -16.98 24.80 -28.63
C ARG A 177 -17.12 25.49 -30.00
N PHE A 178 -16.04 26.06 -30.53
CA PHE A 178 -16.00 26.79 -31.82
C PHE A 178 -15.15 26.10 -32.89
N ARG A 179 -14.75 24.84 -32.65
CA ARG A 179 -13.94 24.04 -33.58
C ARG A 179 -14.66 22.79 -34.10
N SER A 180 -16.00 22.77 -34.10
CA SER A 180 -16.82 21.79 -34.82
C SER A 180 -17.37 22.36 -36.12
#